data_AF-A0A2W7TP51-F1
#
_entry.id   AF-A0A2W7TP51-F1
#
_cell.length_a   1.000
_cell.length_b   1.000
_cell.length_c   1.000
_cell.angle_alpha   90.00
_cell.angle_beta   90.00
_cell.angle_gamma   90.00
#
_symmetry.space_group_name_H-M   'P 1'
#
loop_
_entity.id
_entity.type
_entity.pdbx_description
1 polymer ?
#
loop_
_entity_poly.entity_id
_entity_poly.type
_entity_poly.pdbx_seq_one_letter_code
_entity_poly.pdbx_strand_id
1 'polypeptide(L)' 'MEIILKSEITCPNCGHKKEEEMPTNACQFFYECENCKTRLKPLQGDCCVFCSYGTVPCPPIQAGTSCCN' A
#
# COMPACT_ATOMS: atom_id res chain seq x y z
N MET A 1 -14.61 10.15 10.47
CA MET A 1 -13.68 9.00 10.39
C MET A 1 -12.33 9.58 10.04
N GLU A 2 -11.30 9.25 10.81
CA GLU A 2 -9.94 9.70 10.53
C GLU A 2 -9.29 8.71 9.57
N ILE A 3 -8.72 9.21 8.47
CA ILE A 3 -7.95 8.40 7.53
C ILE A 3 -6.57 8.18 8.13
N ILE A 4 -6.19 6.93 8.31
CA ILE A 4 -4.85 6.55 8.76
C ILE A 4 -3.94 6.53 7.54
N LEU A 5 -2.95 7.43 7.49
CA LEU A 5 -1.99 7.49 6.38
C LEU A 5 -0.78 6.58 6.60
N LYS A 6 -0.54 6.12 7.82
CA LYS A 6 0.58 5.22 8.13
C LYS A 6 0.17 3.78 7.92
N SER A 7 0.88 3.06 7.06
CA SER A 7 0.65 1.64 6.80
C SER A 7 1.99 0.91 6.76
N GLU A 8 2.08 -0.23 7.43
CA GLU A 8 3.28 -1.06 7.42
C GLU A 8 3.22 -2.00 6.21
N ILE A 9 4.07 -1.75 5.21
CA ILE A 9 4.20 -2.64 4.05
C ILE A 9 5.10 -3.80 4.42
N THR A 10 4.56 -5.02 4.27
CA THR A 10 5.34 -6.25 4.41
C THR A 10 5.71 -6.81 3.04
N CYS A 11 7.01 -6.93 2.77
CA CYS A 11 7.49 -7.53 1.53
C CYS A 11 7.28 -9.05 1.55
N PRO A 12 6.49 -9.64 0.62
CA PRO A 12 6.26 -11.08 0.57
C PRO A 12 7.50 -11.87 0.11
N ASN A 13 8.50 -11.22 -0.50
CA ASN A 13 9.70 -11.88 -1.02
C ASN A 13 10.74 -12.15 0.07
N CYS A 14 10.95 -11.18 0.98
CA CYS A 14 11.99 -11.28 2.02
C CYS A 14 11.46 -11.13 3.45
N GLY A 15 10.17 -10.88 3.65
CA GLY A 15 9.55 -10.67 4.96
C GLY A 15 9.88 -9.32 5.62
N HIS A 16 10.62 -8.44 4.94
CA HIS A 16 10.94 -7.12 5.46
C HIS A 16 9.69 -6.26 5.61
N LYS A 17 9.57 -5.56 6.73
CA LYS A 17 8.45 -4.68 7.03
C LYS A 17 8.93 -3.25 7.17
N LYS A 18 8.20 -2.32 6.58
CA LYS A 18 8.50 -0.89 6.66
C LYS A 18 7.23 -0.09 6.84
N GLU A 19 7.21 0.78 7.85
CA GLU A 19 6.15 1.79 7.98
C GLU A 19 6.35 2.83 6.88
N GLU A 20 5.33 2.98 6.05
CA GLU A 20 5.29 3.95 4.96
C GLU A 20 4.08 4.87 5.13
N GLU A 21 4.25 6.12 4.74
CA GLU A 21 3.16 7.09 4.72
C GLU A 21 2.49 7.06 3.34
N MET A 22 1.22 6.67 3.32
CA MET A 22 0.39 6.62 2.14
C MET A 22 0.15 8.04 1.61
N PRO A 23 0.49 8.32 0.35
CA PRO A 23 0.17 9.60 -0.25
C PRO A 23 -1.35 9.78 -0.33
N THR A 24 -1.81 10.98 0.00
CA THR A 24 -3.22 11.38 -0.13
C THR A 24 -3.57 11.86 -1.54
N ASN A 25 -2.56 12.15 -2.35
CA ASN A 25 -2.70 12.78 -3.67
C ASN A 25 -2.36 11.84 -4.84
N ALA A 26 -1.95 10.60 -4.57
CA ALA A 26 -1.54 9.64 -5.61
C ALA A 26 -1.77 8.19 -5.21
N CYS A 27 -1.94 7.32 -6.22
CA CYS A 27 -2.09 5.88 -6.04
C CYS A 27 -0.71 5.21 -6.04
N GLN A 28 -0.31 4.57 -4.94
CA GLN A 28 0.96 3.83 -4.87
C GLN A 28 0.80 2.43 -5.50
N PHE A 29 0.81 2.37 -6.83
CA PHE A 29 0.66 1.09 -7.54
C PHE A 29 1.93 0.23 -7.52
N PHE A 30 3.10 0.85 -7.37
CA PHE A 30 4.37 0.14 -7.29
C PHE A 30 5.08 0.51 -5.99
N TYR A 31 5.66 -0.49 -5.34
CA TYR A 31 6.51 -0.29 -4.17
C TYR A 31 7.80 -1.06 -4.37
N GLU A 32 8.93 -0.39 -4.20
CA GLU A 32 10.23 -1.05 -4.23
C GLU A 32 10.66 -1.33 -2.80
N CYS A 33 10.82 -2.60 -2.44
CA CYS A 33 11.28 -2.97 -1.12
C CYS A 33 12.72 -2.48 -0.91
N GLU A 34 12.97 -1.70 0.13
CA GLU A 34 14.31 -1.16 0.40
C GLU A 34 15.36 -2.23 0.72
N ASN A 35 14.93 -3.36 1.30
CA ASN A 35 15.82 -4.45 1.67
C ASN A 35 16.25 -5.30 0.47
N CYS A 36 15.29 -5.82 -0.31
CA CYS A 36 15.58 -6.74 -1.42
C CYS A 36 15.49 -6.08 -2.81
N LYS A 37 15.16 -4.79 -2.89
CA LYS A 37 14.94 -4.02 -4.13
C LYS A 37 13.92 -4.63 -5.09
N THR A 38 13.08 -5.53 -4.60
CA THR A 38 12.00 -6.12 -5.40
C THR A 38 10.90 -5.08 -5.57
N ARG A 39 10.48 -4.87 -6.82
CA ARG A 39 9.28 -4.11 -7.15
C ARG A 39 8.03 -4.96 -6.95
N LEU A 40 7.29 -4.64 -5.90
CA LEU A 40 5.98 -5.19 -5.61
C LEU A 40 4.91 -4.46 -6.44
N LYS A 41 3.93 -5.23 -6.88
CA LYS A 41 2.71 -4.78 -7.55
C LYS A 41 1.51 -5.28 -6.75
N PRO A 42 0.37 -4.57 -6.72
CA PRO A 42 -0.83 -5.06 -6.09
C PRO A 42 -1.22 -6.44 -6.63
N LEU A 43 -1.85 -7.22 -5.77
CA LEU A 43 -2.47 -8.49 -6.13
C LEU A 43 -3.68 -8.24 -7.04
N GLN A 44 -4.05 -9.27 -7.79
CA GLN A 44 -5.21 -9.18 -8.67
C GLN A 44 -6.48 -8.93 -7.85
N GLY A 45 -7.16 -7.83 -8.13
CA GLY A 45 -8.36 -7.40 -7.40
C GLY A 45 -8.11 -6.26 -6.41
N ASP A 46 -6.85 -5.96 -6.08
CA ASP A 46 -6.49 -4.84 -5.22
C ASP A 46 -6.07 -3.61 -6.03
N CYS A 47 -6.36 -2.42 -5.48
CA CYS A 47 -6.08 -1.17 -6.20
C CYS A 47 -4.63 -0.65 -6.04
N CYS A 48 -3.92 -1.00 -4.97
CA CYS A 48 -2.56 -0.52 -4.71
C CYS A 48 -1.78 -1.45 -3.77
N VAL A 49 -0.47 -1.23 -3.65
CA VAL A 49 0.42 -2.07 -2.82
C VAL A 49 0.05 -2.10 -1.35
N PHE A 50 -0.59 -1.05 -0.83
CA PHE A 50 -1.05 -0.97 0.56
C PHE A 50 -2.27 -1.86 0.81
N CYS A 51 -3.19 -1.99 -0.15
CA CYS A 51 -4.30 -2.93 -0.02
C CYS A 51 -3.84 -4.39 -0.04
N SER A 52 -2.78 -4.69 -0.80
CA SER A 52 -2.26 -6.05 -0.92
C SER A 52 -1.29 -6.46 0.16
N TYR A 53 -0.41 -5.55 0.60
CA TYR A 53 0.73 -5.87 1.46
C TYR A 53 0.83 -4.95 2.69
N GLY A 54 -0.03 -3.94 2.79
CA GLY A 54 -0.08 -3.01 3.91
C GLY A 54 -0.94 -3.55 5.06
N THR A 55 -0.68 -3.07 6.27
CA THR A 55 -1.53 -3.34 7.44
C THR A 55 -2.83 -2.53 7.42
N VAL A 56 -2.80 -1.37 6.78
CA VAL A 56 -3.95 -0.47 6.63
C VAL A 56 -4.23 -0.27 5.14
N PRO A 57 -5.50 -0.40 4.68
CA PRO A 57 -5.88 -0.19 3.29
C PRO A 57 -5.70 1.28 2.88
N CYS A 58 -5.70 1.55 1.58
CA CYS A 58 -5.43 2.91 1.08
C CYS A 58 -6.51 3.94 1.47
N PRO A 59 -6.16 5.25 1.44
CA PRO A 59 -7.08 6.33 1.84
C PRO A 59 -8.45 6.30 1.16
N PRO A 60 -8.57 6.05 -0.16
CA PRO A 60 -9.88 5.97 -0.82
C PRO A 60 -10.78 4.86 -0.28
N ILE A 61 -10.21 3.69 0.03
CA ILE A 61 -10.94 2.55 0.59
C ILE A 61 -11.40 2.86 2.02
N GLN A 62 -10.54 3.47 2.84
CA GLN A 62 -10.91 3.93 4.19
C GLN A 62 -12.04 4.97 4.15
N ALA A 63 -12.02 5.86 3.14
CA ALA A 63 -13.05 6.86 2.93
C ALA A 63 -14.35 6.31 2.28
N GLY A 64 -14.39 5.02 1.93
CA GLY A 64 -15.56 4.39 1.28
C GLY A 64 -15.76 4.83 -0.17
N THR A 65 -14.71 5.27 -0.85
CA THR A 65 -14.71 5.71 -2.25
C THR A 65 -13.99 4.71 -3.15
N SER A 66 -14.28 4.71 -4.45
CA SER A 66 -13.61 3.83 -5.41
C SER A 66 -12.13 4.22 -5.54
N CYS A 67 -11.23 3.27 -5.35
CA CYS A 67 -9.79 3.46 -5.44
C CYS A 67 -9.30 3.39 -6.90
N CYS A 68 -8.62 4.45 -7.37
CA CYS A 68 -7.88 4.55 -8.64
C CYS A 68 -8.75 4.22 -9.88
N ASN A 69 -9.45 5.24 -10.41
CA ASN A 69 -10.02 5.22 -11.78
C ASN A 69 -8.97 5.62 -12.81
#